data_AF-A0AAV0PH22-F1
#
_entry.id   AF-A0AAV0PH22-F1
#
_cell.length_a   1.000
_cell.length_b   1.000
_cell.length_c   1.000
_cell.angle_alpha   90.00
_cell.angle_beta   90.00
_cell.angle_gamma   90.00
#
_symmetry.space_group_name_H-M   'P 1'
#
loop_
_entity.id
_entity.type
_entity.pdbx_description
1 polymer ?
#
loop_
_entity_poly.entity_id
_entity_poly.type
_entity_poly.pdbx_seq_one_letter_code
_entity_poly.pdbx_strand_id
1 'polypeptide(L)'
;MRWNMNAAARAMKQLQQQARCFPVIPCSYARISASFLQSTSPSIYRLYSTEFQTQLSPDLVRIMEQRLSSIEHRSASLESFINRPEASPAEFSRANKELRKLRDHMDLIQDLRTKQKEISGLKSMLSECEEDKEMIDMTNEELSQALAEERRLQTLLLKLLLPKDDADERDCILEVRAGTGGEEASLFAMDIFRIFLNRF
;
A
#
# COMPACT_ATOMS: atom_id res chain seq x y z
N MET A 1 0.77 42.99 -7.02
CA MET A 1 1.44 42.42 -8.20
C MET A 1 0.38 41.81 -9.11
N ARG A 2 0.17 42.39 -10.30
CA ARG A 2 -0.92 42.06 -11.22
C ARG A 2 -0.44 40.94 -12.15
N TRP A 3 -0.98 39.73 -11.99
CA TRP A 3 -0.65 38.59 -12.85
C TRP A 3 -1.22 38.79 -14.26
N ASN A 4 -0.35 38.75 -15.28
CA ASN A 4 -0.72 38.94 -16.67
C ASN A 4 -1.11 37.58 -17.29
N MET A 5 -2.42 37.34 -17.45
CA MET A 5 -3.00 36.11 -18.01
C MET A 5 -2.51 35.78 -19.43
N ASN A 6 -1.95 36.75 -20.17
CA ASN A 6 -1.46 36.55 -21.53
C ASN A 6 -0.10 35.83 -21.61
N ALA A 7 0.61 35.66 -20.49
CA ALA A 7 1.84 34.87 -20.43
C ALA A 7 1.54 33.37 -20.29
N ALA A 8 0.56 33.01 -19.45
CA ALA A 8 0.14 31.62 -19.25
C ALA A 8 -0.50 31.01 -20.52
N ALA A 9 -1.30 31.81 -21.25
CA ALA A 9 -1.91 31.37 -22.50
C ALA A 9 -0.90 31.09 -23.63
N ARG A 10 0.27 31.76 -23.60
CA ARG A 10 1.34 31.53 -24.58
C ARG A 10 2.12 30.24 -24.29
N ALA A 11 2.35 29.92 -23.03
CA ALA A 11 3.01 28.68 -22.62
C ALA A 11 2.17 27.42 -22.98
N MET A 12 0.84 27.48 -22.87
CA MET A 12 -0.03 26.34 -23.23
C MET A 12 -0.10 26.09 -24.74
N LYS A 13 -0.07 27.14 -25.58
CA LYS A 13 -0.06 26.96 -27.05
C LYS A 13 1.25 26.33 -27.56
N GLN A 14 2.36 26.52 -26.85
CA GLN A 14 3.66 25.97 -27.25
C GLN A 14 3.78 24.47 -26.94
N LEU A 15 3.14 24.00 -25.86
CA LEU A 15 3.08 22.57 -25.50
C LEU A 15 2.15 21.76 -26.42
N GLN A 16 1.11 22.37 -27.00
CA GLN A 16 0.20 21.70 -27.95
C GLN A 16 0.80 21.47 -29.35
N GLN A 17 1.90 22.15 -29.70
CA GLN A 17 2.56 21.96 -31.00
C GLN A 17 3.61 20.83 -31.02
N GLN A 18 4.04 20.31 -29.86
CA GLN A 18 5.04 19.23 -29.80
C GLN A 18 4.45 17.81 -29.68
N ALA A 19 3.13 17.67 -29.51
CA ALA A 19 2.48 16.36 -29.33
C ALA A 19 1.96 15.70 -30.63
N ARG A 20 2.37 16.18 -31.81
CA ARG A 20 2.06 15.52 -33.09
C ARG A 20 3.32 14.91 -33.67
N CYS A 21 3.65 13.69 -33.28
CA CYS A 21 4.40 12.70 -34.08
C CYS A 21 4.52 11.40 -33.29
N PHE A 22 3.59 10.47 -33.45
CA PHE A 22 3.90 9.03 -33.35
C PHE A 22 3.11 8.29 -34.45
N PRO A 23 3.77 7.44 -35.26
CA PRO A 23 3.21 6.90 -36.49
C PRO A 23 2.23 5.74 -36.24
N VAL A 24 1.19 5.73 -37.04
CA VAL A 24 0.18 4.67 -37.18
C VAL A 24 0.82 3.48 -37.89
N ILE A 25 0.72 2.26 -37.34
CA ILE A 25 1.12 1.02 -38.01
C ILE A 25 -0.14 0.32 -38.57
N PRO A 26 -0.14 -0.18 -39.83
CA PRO A 26 -1.36 -0.61 -40.50
C PRO A 26 -1.72 -2.07 -40.22
N CYS A 27 -3.02 -2.32 -40.21
CA CYS A 27 -3.66 -3.63 -40.20
C CYS A 27 -3.56 -4.28 -41.59
N SER A 28 -2.99 -5.49 -41.69
CA SER A 28 -3.06 -6.31 -42.91
C SER A 28 -3.59 -7.71 -42.59
N TYR A 29 -4.72 -7.99 -43.21
CA TYR A 29 -5.39 -9.29 -43.36
C TYR A 29 -4.44 -10.45 -43.68
N ALA A 30 -4.59 -11.56 -42.96
CA ALA A 30 -4.24 -12.89 -43.47
C ALA A 30 -5.34 -13.89 -43.10
N ARG A 31 -5.91 -14.50 -44.14
CA ARG A 31 -7.02 -15.44 -44.15
C ARG A 31 -6.45 -16.85 -43.95
N ILE A 32 -6.83 -17.55 -42.88
CA ILE A 32 -6.58 -18.99 -42.73
C ILE A 32 -7.90 -19.71 -42.48
N SER A 33 -8.03 -20.83 -43.18
CA SER A 33 -9.20 -21.67 -43.41
C SER A 33 -9.90 -22.19 -42.16
N ALA A 34 -11.22 -22.21 -42.23
CA ALA A 34 -12.11 -22.90 -41.31
C ALA A 34 -11.90 -24.42 -41.36
N SER A 35 -11.53 -25.04 -40.24
CA SER A 35 -11.94 -26.39 -39.87
C SER A 35 -11.72 -26.59 -38.37
N PHE A 36 -12.72 -27.24 -37.74
CA PHE A 36 -12.59 -28.04 -36.53
C PHE A 36 -12.67 -27.33 -35.16
N LEU A 37 -13.92 -27.29 -34.67
CA LEU A 37 -14.37 -27.57 -33.29
C LEU A 37 -13.39 -27.32 -32.14
N GLN A 38 -13.71 -26.35 -31.27
CA GLN A 38 -14.19 -26.57 -29.89
C GLN A 38 -13.87 -25.36 -28.98
N SER A 39 -14.78 -25.13 -28.03
CA SER A 39 -14.62 -24.34 -26.81
C SER A 39 -14.81 -22.81 -26.87
N THR A 40 -15.97 -22.41 -26.34
CA THR A 40 -16.19 -21.34 -25.36
C THR A 40 -15.41 -20.03 -25.53
N SER A 41 -16.16 -18.97 -25.83
CA SER A 41 -15.80 -17.56 -25.69
C SER A 41 -14.85 -17.30 -24.51
N PRO A 42 -13.63 -16.77 -24.72
CA PRO A 42 -12.82 -16.29 -23.63
C PRO A 42 -13.39 -14.95 -23.18
N SER A 43 -14.13 -14.97 -22.07
CA SER A 43 -14.43 -13.78 -21.28
C SER A 43 -13.13 -13.01 -21.00
N ILE A 44 -13.02 -11.81 -21.57
CA ILE A 44 -11.95 -10.83 -21.31
C ILE A 44 -11.85 -10.45 -19.82
N TYR A 45 -12.79 -10.88 -18.98
CA TYR A 45 -12.85 -10.58 -17.56
C TYR A 45 -11.92 -11.40 -16.66
N ARG A 46 -11.08 -12.31 -17.18
CA ARG A 46 -10.25 -13.22 -16.35
C ARG A 46 -8.83 -12.72 -16.05
N LEU A 47 -8.62 -11.41 -15.87
CA LEU A 47 -7.28 -10.85 -15.58
C LEU A 47 -7.17 -10.00 -14.29
N TYR A 48 -8.24 -9.86 -13.50
CA TYR A 48 -8.18 -9.10 -12.23
C TYR A 48 -8.23 -9.96 -10.96
N SER A 49 -8.09 -11.28 -11.09
CA SER A 49 -8.04 -12.19 -9.95
C SER A 49 -6.74 -13.00 -9.98
N THR A 50 -5.60 -12.32 -10.00
CA THR A 50 -4.44 -12.85 -9.30
C THR A 50 -4.60 -12.42 -7.86
N GLU A 51 -4.55 -13.36 -6.93
CA GLU A 51 -4.36 -13.09 -5.51
C GLU A 51 -3.17 -12.15 -5.35
N PHE A 52 -3.47 -10.85 -5.29
CA PHE A 52 -2.46 -9.83 -5.14
C PHE A 52 -2.05 -9.92 -3.68
N GLN A 53 -1.05 -10.76 -3.39
CA GLN A 53 -0.32 -10.68 -2.14
C GLN A 53 0.19 -9.24 -2.06
N THR A 54 -0.53 -8.37 -1.35
CA THR A 54 -0.23 -6.94 -1.26
C THR A 54 1.04 -6.79 -0.45
N GLN A 55 2.18 -6.94 -1.12
CA GLN A 55 3.45 -6.46 -0.61
C GLN A 55 3.33 -4.93 -0.54
N LEU A 56 3.50 -4.38 0.67
CA LEU A 56 3.53 -2.94 0.86
C LEU A 56 4.67 -2.35 0.03
N SER A 57 4.43 -1.21 -0.62
CA SER A 57 5.47 -0.56 -1.43
C SER A 57 6.71 -0.24 -0.57
N PRO A 58 7.95 -0.37 -1.08
CA PRO A 58 9.16 -0.12 -0.29
C PRO A 58 9.21 1.27 0.37
N ASP A 59 8.70 2.30 -0.31
CA ASP A 59 8.64 3.66 0.24
C ASP A 59 7.72 3.76 1.46
N LEU A 60 6.56 3.09 1.41
CA LEU A 60 5.61 3.05 2.51
C LEU A 60 6.20 2.34 3.73
N VAL A 61 6.92 1.24 3.51
CA VAL A 61 7.63 0.52 4.58
C VAL A 61 8.66 1.44 5.24
N ARG A 62 9.44 2.20 4.46
CA ARG A 62 10.40 3.17 5.00
C ARG A 62 9.73 4.24 5.85
N ILE A 63 8.62 4.82 5.38
CA ILE A 63 7.88 5.85 6.11
C ILE A 63 7.29 5.29 7.41
N MET A 64 6.70 4.09 7.34
CA MET A 64 6.17 3.39 8.49
C MET A 64 7.27 3.17 9.53
N GLU A 65 8.42 2.65 9.13
CA GLU A 65 9.56 2.41 10.01
C GLU A 65 10.01 3.70 10.74
N GLN A 66 10.10 4.83 10.02
CA GLN A 66 10.41 6.13 10.65
C GLN A 66 9.38 6.54 11.71
N ARG A 67 8.09 6.25 11.47
CA ARG A 67 7.03 6.49 12.45
C ARG A 67 7.15 5.57 13.66
N LEU A 68 7.48 4.30 13.45
CA LEU A 68 7.72 3.34 14.52
C LEU A 68 8.85 3.79 15.44
N SER A 69 10.00 4.12 14.86
CA SER A 69 11.16 4.60 15.64
C SER A 69 10.84 5.86 16.43
N SER A 70 10.02 6.76 15.86
CA SER A 70 9.58 7.97 16.56
C SER A 70 8.70 7.65 17.78
N ILE A 71 7.81 6.65 17.66
CA ILE A 71 6.96 6.18 18.76
C ILE A 71 7.80 5.50 19.84
N GLU A 72 8.72 4.60 19.45
CA GLU A 72 9.65 3.91 20.37
C GLU A 72 10.48 4.94 21.16
N HIS A 73 11.05 5.94 20.49
CA HIS A 73 11.81 7.01 21.14
C HIS A 73 10.95 7.84 22.10
N ARG A 74 9.71 8.16 21.71
CA ARG A 74 8.81 8.92 22.57
C ARG A 74 8.46 8.13 23.82
N SER A 75 8.11 6.85 23.68
CA SER A 75 7.80 5.96 24.80
C SER A 75 9.00 5.83 25.75
N ALA A 76 10.20 5.56 25.23
CA ALA A 76 11.42 5.46 26.04
C ALA A 76 11.74 6.77 26.77
N SER A 77 11.53 7.93 26.12
CA SER A 77 11.72 9.23 26.78
C SER A 77 10.72 9.45 27.91
N LEU A 78 9.47 9.00 27.78
CA LEU A 78 8.44 9.12 28.81
C LEU A 78 8.73 8.18 29.99
N GLU A 79 9.16 6.95 29.72
CA GLU A 79 9.58 5.99 30.76
C GLU A 79 10.79 6.52 31.54
N SER A 80 11.81 7.03 30.83
CA SER A 80 12.96 7.67 31.46
C SER A 80 12.55 8.86 32.33
N PHE A 81 11.57 9.65 31.90
CA PHE A 81 11.06 10.78 32.66
C PHE A 81 10.34 10.33 33.94
N ILE A 82 9.53 9.27 33.88
CA ILE A 82 8.84 8.68 35.05
C ILE A 82 9.86 8.11 36.05
N ASN A 83 11.00 7.61 35.59
CA ASN A 83 12.01 7.08 36.52
C ASN A 83 12.82 8.16 37.24
N ARG A 84 12.56 9.46 37.02
CA ARG A 84 13.24 10.56 37.70
C ARG A 84 12.57 10.90 39.04
N PRO A 85 13.35 11.05 40.13
CA PRO A 85 12.80 11.35 41.44
C PRO A 85 12.29 12.80 41.60
N GLU A 86 12.70 13.74 40.73
CA GLU A 86 12.32 15.16 40.85
C GLU A 86 11.01 15.55 40.16
N ALA A 87 10.34 14.64 39.45
CA ALA A 87 9.13 14.98 38.70
C ALA A 87 7.91 15.26 39.61
N SER A 88 7.10 16.26 39.26
CA SER A 88 5.89 16.58 40.02
C SER A 88 4.76 15.58 39.76
N PRO A 89 3.81 15.39 40.70
CA PRO A 89 2.67 14.49 40.50
C PRO A 89 1.84 14.78 39.24
N ALA A 90 1.76 16.06 38.83
CA ALA A 90 1.05 16.46 37.62
C ALA A 90 1.78 16.01 36.34
N GLU A 91 3.11 16.07 36.33
CA GLU A 91 3.93 15.62 35.20
C GLU A 91 3.89 14.10 35.07
N PHE A 92 3.94 13.37 36.19
CA PHE A 92 3.73 11.92 36.23
C PHE A 92 2.39 11.50 35.63
N SER A 93 1.31 12.18 36.01
CA SER A 93 -0.02 11.91 35.48
C SER A 93 -0.09 12.13 33.96
N ARG A 94 0.52 13.22 33.47
CA ARG A 94 0.60 13.52 32.03
C ARG A 94 1.39 12.46 31.26
N ALA A 95 2.58 12.09 31.75
CA ALA A 95 3.44 11.09 31.10
C ALA A 95 2.75 9.72 31.05
N ASN A 96 2.13 9.27 32.15
CA ASN A 96 1.36 8.03 32.19
C ASN A 96 0.16 8.04 31.25
N LYS A 97 -0.54 9.18 31.14
CA LYS A 97 -1.67 9.31 30.19
C LYS A 97 -1.19 9.20 28.74
N GLU A 98 -0.02 9.73 28.42
CA GLU A 98 0.56 9.63 27.08
C GLU A 98 1.04 8.20 26.77
N LEU A 99 1.76 7.55 27.70
CA LEU A 99 2.15 6.14 27.56
C LEU A 99 0.94 5.23 27.34
N ARG A 100 -0.16 5.46 28.05
CA ARG A 100 -1.42 4.71 27.83
C ARG A 100 -1.97 4.85 26.41
N LYS A 101 -1.78 6.01 25.76
CA LYS A 101 -2.20 6.21 24.35
C LYS A 101 -1.27 5.49 23.38
N LEU A 102 0.02 5.41 23.71
CA LEU A 102 1.02 4.75 22.87
C LEU A 102 1.06 3.23 23.08
N ARG A 103 0.46 2.70 24.14
CA ARG A 103 0.53 1.28 24.51
C ARG A 103 0.15 0.35 23.36
N ASP A 104 -1.02 0.56 22.76
CA ASP A 104 -1.50 -0.30 21.67
C ASP A 104 -0.57 -0.25 20.43
N HIS A 105 0.14 0.86 20.24
CA HIS A 105 1.15 0.98 19.20
C HIS A 105 2.40 0.19 19.59
N MET A 106 2.88 0.36 20.82
CA MET A 106 4.07 -0.34 21.33
C MET A 106 3.89 -1.85 21.33
N ASP A 107 2.71 -2.36 21.70
CA ASP A 107 2.41 -3.80 21.70
C ASP A 107 2.58 -4.38 20.28
N LEU A 108 1.96 -3.75 19.27
CA LEU A 108 2.10 -4.19 17.87
C LEU A 108 3.51 -4.00 17.31
N ILE A 109 4.22 -2.94 17.70
CA ILE A 109 5.62 -2.73 17.34
C ILE A 109 6.46 -3.88 17.89
N GLN A 110 6.28 -4.24 19.16
CA GLN A 110 7.04 -5.31 19.80
C GLN A 110 6.79 -6.68 19.15
N ASP A 111 5.53 -6.97 18.80
CA ASP A 111 5.18 -8.18 18.05
C ASP A 111 5.88 -8.20 16.68
N LEU A 112 5.87 -7.08 15.96
CA LEU A 112 6.53 -6.95 14.67
C LEU A 112 8.05 -7.14 14.80
N ARG A 113 8.71 -6.50 15.77
CA ARG A 113 10.16 -6.67 16.02
C ARG A 113 10.51 -8.10 16.35
N THR A 114 9.67 -8.78 17.15
CA THR A 114 9.87 -10.19 17.51
C THR A 114 9.80 -11.08 16.28
N LYS A 115 8.79 -10.87 15.41
CA LYS A 115 8.66 -11.61 14.15
C LYS A 115 9.79 -11.31 13.16
N GLN A 116 10.25 -10.07 13.07
CA GLN A 116 11.41 -9.71 12.25
C GLN A 116 12.69 -10.43 12.73
N LYS A 117 12.88 -10.55 14.04
CA LYS A 117 14.00 -11.29 14.62
C LYS A 117 13.91 -12.78 14.31
N GLU A 118 12.73 -13.38 14.43
CA GLU A 118 12.47 -14.77 14.04
C GLU A 118 12.80 -15.03 12.56
N ILE A 119 12.30 -14.17 11.67
CA ILE A 119 12.61 -14.22 10.23
C ILE A 119 14.13 -14.15 9.99
N SER A 120 14.84 -13.26 10.70
CA SER A 120 16.28 -13.15 10.57
C SER A 120 17.00 -14.42 11.01
N GLY A 121 16.54 -15.06 12.10
CA GLY A 121 17.08 -16.33 12.60
C GLY A 121 16.85 -17.47 11.61
N LEU A 122 15.64 -17.60 11.08
CA LEU A 122 15.31 -18.62 10.07
C LEU A 122 16.13 -18.45 8.79
N LYS A 123 16.36 -17.21 8.35
CA LYS A 123 17.23 -16.92 7.19
C LYS A 123 18.70 -17.29 7.46
N SER A 124 19.20 -17.03 8.66
CA SER A 124 20.55 -17.44 9.06
C SER A 124 20.67 -18.97 9.10
N MET A 125 19.69 -19.68 9.65
CA MET A 125 19.67 -21.15 9.65
C MET A 125 19.71 -21.73 8.23
N LEU A 126 18.92 -21.18 7.30
CA LEU A 126 18.96 -21.60 5.89
C LEU A 126 20.31 -21.35 5.22
N SER A 127 21.05 -20.31 5.63
CA SER A 127 22.39 -20.04 5.09
C SER A 127 23.48 -20.92 5.69
N GLU A 128 23.24 -21.49 6.88
CA GLU A 128 24.21 -22.35 7.57
C GLU A 128 23.98 -23.85 7.27
N CYS A 129 22.76 -24.23 6.90
CA CYS A 129 22.37 -25.61 6.58
C CYS A 129 22.08 -25.77 5.07
N GLU A 130 23.09 -26.13 4.29
CA GLU A 130 22.94 -26.34 2.83
C GLU A 130 22.70 -27.82 2.43
N GLU A 131 22.96 -28.78 3.33
CA GLU A 131 23.06 -30.21 2.97
C GLU A 131 21.87 -31.07 3.43
N ASP A 132 21.04 -30.60 4.37
CA ASP A 132 19.87 -31.34 4.88
C ASP A 132 18.57 -30.82 4.26
N LYS A 133 18.09 -31.54 3.24
CA LYS A 133 16.90 -31.16 2.48
C LYS A 133 15.62 -31.14 3.33
N GLU A 134 15.45 -32.09 4.25
CA GLU A 134 14.24 -32.13 5.10
C GLU A 134 14.21 -30.94 6.06
N MET A 135 15.37 -30.58 6.61
CA MET A 135 15.52 -29.41 7.47
C MET A 135 15.28 -28.09 6.70
N ILE A 136 15.79 -27.98 5.47
CA ILE A 136 15.58 -26.82 4.60
C ILE A 136 14.10 -26.64 4.26
N ASP A 137 13.40 -27.71 3.88
CA ASP A 137 11.99 -27.65 3.50
C ASP A 137 11.13 -27.18 4.69
N MET A 138 11.35 -27.74 5.88
CA MET A 138 10.67 -27.32 7.12
C MET A 138 10.96 -25.85 7.48
N THR A 139 12.23 -25.43 7.40
CA THR A 139 12.61 -24.04 7.71
C THR A 139 12.01 -23.04 6.72
N ASN A 140 11.88 -23.41 5.43
CA ASN A 140 11.20 -22.58 4.43
C ASN A 140 9.70 -22.43 4.69
N GLU A 141 9.04 -23.50 5.16
CA GLU A 141 7.63 -23.42 5.56
C GLU A 141 7.43 -22.47 6.75
N GLU A 142 8.27 -22.58 7.79
CA GLU A 142 8.24 -21.66 8.93
C GLU A 142 8.52 -20.22 8.51
N LEU A 143 9.52 -20.01 7.64
CA LEU A 143 9.85 -18.68 7.11
C LEU A 143 8.68 -18.08 6.33
N SER A 144 7.98 -18.88 5.52
CA SER A 144 6.80 -18.44 4.76
C SER A 144 5.67 -17.98 5.69
N GLN A 145 5.41 -18.75 6.76
CA GLN A 145 4.42 -18.40 7.78
C GLN A 145 4.81 -17.12 8.53
N ALA A 146 6.07 -17.01 8.95
CA ALA A 146 6.58 -15.83 9.65
C ALA A 146 6.49 -14.57 8.79
N LEU A 147 6.81 -14.67 7.49
CA LEU A 147 6.68 -13.56 6.53
C LEU A 147 5.21 -13.17 6.28
N ALA A 148 4.29 -14.13 6.26
CA ALA A 148 2.85 -13.84 6.15
C ALA A 148 2.35 -13.08 7.38
N GLU A 149 2.79 -13.49 8.57
CA GLU A 149 2.45 -12.83 9.82
C GLU A 149 3.07 -11.44 9.94
N GLU A 150 4.32 -11.25 9.50
CA GLU A 150 4.94 -9.93 9.40
C GLU A 150 4.09 -8.97 8.55
N ARG A 151 3.64 -9.42 7.36
CA ARG A 151 2.77 -8.60 6.50
C ARG A 151 1.44 -8.26 7.15
N ARG A 152 0.85 -9.20 7.90
CA ARG A 152 -0.39 -8.98 8.65
C ARG A 152 -0.17 -7.90 9.71
N LEU A 153 0.91 -8.00 10.50
CA LEU A 153 1.27 -7.02 11.53
C LEU A 153 1.55 -5.64 10.93
N GLN A 154 2.32 -5.57 9.84
CA GLN A 154 2.58 -4.29 9.14
C GLN A 154 1.27 -3.64 8.66
N THR A 155 0.32 -4.42 8.16
CA THR A 155 -0.99 -3.92 7.71
C THR A 155 -1.83 -3.40 8.88
N LEU A 156 -1.88 -4.14 9.99
CA LEU A 156 -2.58 -3.71 11.20
C LEU A 156 -1.99 -2.42 11.77
N LEU A 157 -0.67 -2.36 11.79
CA LEU A 157 0.06 -1.23 12.32
C LEU A 157 -0.11 0.01 11.44
N LEU A 158 -0.09 -0.14 10.11
CA LEU A 158 -0.42 0.96 9.20
C LEU A 158 -1.83 1.50 9.44
N LYS A 159 -2.82 0.62 9.64
CA LYS A 159 -4.20 1.04 9.99
C LYS A 159 -4.25 1.79 11.32
N LEU A 160 -3.51 1.32 12.32
CA LEU A 160 -3.45 1.96 13.64
C LEU A 160 -2.79 3.35 13.59
N LEU A 161 -1.78 3.53 12.74
CA LEU A 161 -1.09 4.80 12.54
C LEU A 161 -1.94 5.85 11.82
N LEU A 162 -3.02 5.45 11.15
CA LEU A 162 -3.91 6.40 10.51
C LEU A 162 -4.71 7.15 11.58
N PRO A 163 -4.79 8.48 11.49
CA PRO A 163 -5.71 9.23 12.33
C PRO A 163 -7.13 8.74 12.03
N LYS A 164 -7.90 8.41 13.06
CA LYS A 164 -9.31 8.09 12.89
C LYS A 164 -10.04 9.35 12.43
N ASP A 165 -10.70 9.28 11.28
CA ASP A 165 -11.61 10.33 10.80
C ASP A 165 -13.05 9.87 11.02
N ASP A 166 -13.89 10.74 11.61
CA ASP A 166 -15.34 10.51 11.75
C ASP A 166 -16.02 10.36 10.37
N ALA A 167 -15.37 10.80 9.29
CA ALA A 167 -15.81 10.56 7.91
C ALA A 167 -15.65 9.09 7.46
N ASP A 168 -14.70 8.32 8.03
CA ASP A 168 -14.41 6.95 7.60
C ASP A 168 -15.55 5.96 7.92
N GLU A 169 -16.36 6.26 8.94
CA GLU A 169 -17.49 5.42 9.36
C GLU A 169 -18.78 5.68 8.58
N ARG A 170 -18.83 6.70 7.73
CA ARG A 170 -20.04 7.12 7.02
C ARG A 170 -20.08 6.59 5.59
N ASP A 171 -21.27 6.16 5.16
CA ASP A 171 -21.52 5.85 3.75
C ASP A 171 -21.27 7.08 2.87
N CYS A 172 -20.73 6.86 1.67
CA CYS A 172 -20.52 7.91 0.68
C CYS A 172 -21.34 7.63 -0.58
N ILE A 173 -21.82 8.70 -1.23
CA ILE A 173 -22.47 8.62 -2.54
C ILE A 173 -21.44 8.94 -3.60
N LEU A 174 -21.14 7.97 -4.46
CA LEU A 174 -20.26 8.17 -5.61
C LEU A 174 -21.06 8.65 -6.82
N GLU A 175 -20.88 9.92 -7.20
CA GLU A 175 -21.43 10.47 -8.43
C GLU A 175 -20.36 10.50 -9.54
N VAL A 176 -20.55 9.72 -10.60
CA VAL A 176 -19.65 9.70 -11.76
C VAL A 176 -20.29 10.48 -12.91
N ARG A 177 -19.65 11.57 -13.34
CA ARG A 177 -20.10 12.42 -14.47
C ARG A 177 -19.06 12.41 -15.58
N ALA A 178 -19.52 12.38 -16.84
CA ALA A 178 -18.64 12.57 -17.99
C ALA A 178 -18.13 14.02 -18.03
N GLY A 179 -16.81 14.17 -18.19
CA GLY A 179 -16.17 15.46 -18.38
C GLY A 179 -16.24 15.94 -19.83
N THR A 180 -15.27 16.74 -20.24
CA THR A 180 -15.10 17.14 -21.65
C THR A 180 -14.50 16.00 -22.47
N GLY A 181 -14.93 15.82 -23.72
CA GLY A 181 -14.45 14.73 -24.58
C GLY A 181 -15.54 13.80 -25.09
N GLY A 182 -16.81 14.22 -25.06
CA GLY A 182 -17.91 13.54 -25.77
C GLY A 182 -18.07 12.07 -25.39
N GLU A 183 -18.05 11.20 -26.39
CA GLU A 183 -18.30 9.76 -26.25
C GLU A 183 -17.18 9.05 -25.48
N GLU A 184 -15.92 9.45 -25.70
CA GLU A 184 -14.77 8.89 -24.99
C GLU A 184 -14.82 9.19 -23.49
N ALA A 185 -15.30 10.39 -23.11
CA ALA A 185 -15.48 10.76 -21.71
C ALA A 185 -16.59 9.94 -21.03
N SER A 186 -17.67 9.61 -21.77
CA SER A 186 -18.73 8.75 -21.28
C SER A 186 -18.28 7.30 -21.10
N LEU A 187 -17.46 6.78 -22.02
CA LEU A 187 -16.88 5.43 -21.89
C LEU A 187 -15.93 5.34 -20.69
N PHE A 188 -15.06 6.34 -20.49
CA PHE A 188 -14.17 6.36 -19.33
C PHE A 188 -14.94 6.46 -18.00
N ALA A 189 -16.00 7.28 -17.94
CA ALA A 189 -16.88 7.36 -16.77
C ALA A 189 -17.51 5.99 -16.45
N MET A 190 -17.92 5.24 -17.48
CA MET A 190 -18.48 3.90 -17.33
C MET A 190 -17.44 2.89 -16.85
N ASP A 191 -16.19 2.99 -17.30
CA ASP A 191 -15.09 2.13 -16.81
C ASP A 191 -14.75 2.40 -15.35
N ILE A 192 -14.70 3.66 -14.92
CA ILE A 192 -14.55 4.03 -13.50
C ILE A 192 -15.71 3.45 -12.68
N PHE A 193 -16.94 3.64 -13.15
CA PHE A 193 -18.13 3.09 -12.48
C PHE A 193 -18.04 1.56 -12.33
N ARG A 194 -17.60 0.84 -13.37
CA ARG A 194 -17.38 -0.62 -13.33
C ARG A 194 -16.29 -1.04 -12.35
N ILE A 195 -15.19 -0.29 -12.26
CA ILE A 195 -14.10 -0.57 -11.31
C ILE A 195 -14.65 -0.52 -9.88
N PHE A 196 -15.43 0.51 -9.54
CA PHE A 196 -16.00 0.65 -8.21
C PHE A 196 -17.11 -0.38 -7.93
N LEU A 197 -17.95 -0.72 -8.92
CA LEU A 197 -18.99 -1.75 -8.75
C LEU A 197 -18.46 -3.16 -8.50
N ASN A 198 -17.31 -3.53 -9.07
CA ASN A 198 -16.75 -4.87 -8.92
C ASN A 198 -15.85 -5.01 -7.68
N ARG A 199 -15.62 -3.92 -6.94
CA ARG A 199 -14.72 -3.86 -5.77
C ARG A 199 -15.49 -3.97 -4.44
N PHE A 200 -16.77 -3.63 -4.45
CA PHE A 200 -17.70 -3.71 -3.32
C PHE A 200 -18.77 -4.76 -3.60
#